data_AF-A0A2A2L7X5-F1
#
_entry.id   AF-A0A2A2L7X5-F1
#
_cell.length_a   1.000
_cell.length_b   1.000
_cell.length_c   1.000
_cell.angle_alpha   90.00
_cell.angle_beta   90.00
_cell.angle_gamma   90.00
#
_symmetry.space_group_name_H-M   'P 1'
#
loop_
_entity.id
_entity.type
_entity.pdbx_description
1 polymer ?
#
loop_
_entity_poly.entity_id
_entity_poly.type
_entity_poly.pdbx_seq_one_letter_code
_entity_poly.pdbx_strand_id
1 'polypeptide(L)'
;MVHVEPVPALEDNYMYIISNEKTKEALIVDPVEPQKILNECSNKGLKVVGALITHHHWDHAGGTPDLRKLAPNEKQMPIYGGDARIEHMTHLVKHEEDIDTAGLKIRCFSTPCHTKGHICYFVRNPDESDKTVFTGDTLFIAGCGKFFEGTADQMHKNLNEILGSLPFETKVYPGHEYTTSNLKFAHHIEPGNQIVANKLDWSKKMDAAKRPTVPSTIQEEKDINPFMRVAVTISMDSTSRENSEKSAASGDDLLTAQGAVLVKSCQIPVNALPIRGYDFNEGIDFSRMMSSYLTTGFQATHLAKAIQNVNSMLDERENPLPEDADLEFPYPEGRRKRGCTIFLGYTSNLVSSGLREIIRFVVEHDLVDCIVTSAGGIEEDLIKCLKPSYLGAFNLDGQELRSRGMNRAGNVLIPNDNYCSFEDWLQPVLDECRKEQIERAINWTPSKFIQRLGEKIDNKESVLYWASHHRIPVFCPALTDGSLGDMLYFDSLKHDIPIKLDIVEDIRHINTLAVKSVKTGVLILGGGVVKHHVNNANLMRNGSDYTVYINTGQEFDGSDSGAQPDEAVSWGKIKPKAEAVKVHAEATLVIPLLVAETFAKRVESKKMKK
;
A
#
# COMPACT_ATOMS: atom_id res chain seq x y z
N MET A 1 45.83 -7.64 -13.15
CA MET A 1 44.94 -7.61 -12.00
C MET A 1 44.08 -6.37 -12.13
N VAL A 2 42.76 -6.52 -12.06
CA VAL A 2 41.84 -5.37 -12.00
C VAL A 2 41.73 -4.96 -10.54
N HIS A 3 42.21 -3.76 -10.22
CA HIS A 3 42.04 -3.21 -8.87
C HIS A 3 40.85 -2.25 -8.87
N VAL A 4 39.83 -2.59 -8.07
CA VAL A 4 38.62 -1.77 -7.90
C VAL A 4 38.64 -1.15 -6.52
N GLU A 5 38.47 0.15 -6.47
CA GLU A 5 38.36 0.91 -5.23
C GLU A 5 36.99 1.61 -5.14
N PRO A 6 36.22 1.35 -4.07
CA PRO A 6 35.03 2.13 -3.75
C PRO A 6 35.42 3.50 -3.20
N VAL A 7 34.85 4.56 -3.78
CA VAL A 7 34.95 5.94 -3.29
C VAL A 7 33.54 6.36 -2.87
N PRO A 8 33.25 6.46 -1.56
CA PRO A 8 31.94 6.92 -1.08
C PRO A 8 31.63 8.30 -1.62
N ALA A 9 30.37 8.58 -1.95
CA ALA A 9 29.89 9.89 -2.38
C ALA A 9 28.54 10.18 -1.74
N LEU A 10 28.21 11.47 -1.61
CA LEU A 10 26.94 11.91 -1.03
C LEU A 10 26.69 11.28 0.35
N GLU A 11 25.52 10.68 0.57
CA GLU A 11 25.16 10.01 1.82
C GLU A 11 25.46 8.51 1.78
N ASP A 12 25.05 7.81 0.72
CA ASP A 12 25.14 6.36 0.60
C ASP A 12 25.61 5.86 -0.79
N ASN A 13 25.96 6.75 -1.72
CA ASN A 13 26.38 6.38 -3.07
C ASN A 13 27.83 5.87 -3.10
N TYR A 14 28.12 4.99 -4.06
CA TYR A 14 29.47 4.62 -4.45
C TYR A 14 29.82 5.17 -5.82
N MET A 15 30.98 5.82 -5.91
CA MET A 15 31.74 5.93 -7.15
C MET A 15 32.82 4.86 -7.14
N TYR A 16 33.32 4.44 -8.30
CA TYR A 16 34.38 3.42 -8.36
C TYR A 16 35.55 3.84 -9.21
N ILE A 17 36.77 3.50 -8.77
CA ILE A 17 37.98 3.59 -9.59
C ILE A 17 38.36 2.17 -10.00
N ILE A 18 38.44 1.93 -11.31
CA ILE A 18 38.89 0.68 -11.90
C ILE A 18 40.27 0.92 -12.49
N SER A 19 41.31 0.39 -11.87
CA SER A 19 42.68 0.63 -12.29
C SER A 19 43.36 -0.63 -12.83
N ASN A 20 44.16 -0.43 -13.87
CA ASN A 20 45.07 -1.44 -14.39
C ASN A 20 46.46 -1.19 -13.80
N GLU A 21 46.91 -2.09 -12.92
CA GLU A 21 48.16 -1.91 -12.19
C GLU A 21 49.39 -1.76 -13.09
N LYS A 22 49.37 -2.36 -14.29
CA LYS A 22 50.50 -2.33 -15.24
C LYS A 22 50.59 -0.99 -15.98
N THR A 23 49.45 -0.47 -16.47
CA THR A 23 49.44 0.76 -17.28
C THR A 23 49.29 2.02 -16.44
N LYS A 24 48.83 1.88 -15.19
CA LYS A 24 48.40 3.00 -14.32
C LYS A 24 47.24 3.80 -14.92
N GLU A 25 46.54 3.26 -15.91
CA GLU A 25 45.31 3.83 -16.44
C GLU A 25 44.12 3.40 -15.58
N ALA A 26 43.13 4.29 -15.46
CA ALA A 26 41.94 4.07 -14.67
C ALA A 26 40.66 4.50 -15.41
N LEU A 27 39.59 3.77 -15.15
CA LEU A 27 38.22 4.19 -15.45
C LEU A 27 37.53 4.58 -14.16
N ILE A 28 36.59 5.52 -14.26
CA ILE A 28 35.75 5.91 -13.13
C ILE A 28 34.28 5.55 -13.42
N VAL A 29 33.56 5.08 -12.41
CA VAL A 29 32.13 4.72 -12.53
C VAL A 29 31.30 5.69 -11.72
N ASP A 30 30.22 6.20 -12.33
CA ASP A 30 29.23 7.13 -11.73
C ASP A 30 29.85 8.29 -10.92
N PRO A 31 30.73 9.12 -11.50
CA PRO A 31 31.53 10.11 -10.79
C PRO A 31 30.72 11.36 -10.40
N VAL A 32 29.74 11.23 -9.50
CA VAL A 32 28.87 12.33 -9.05
C VAL A 32 29.60 13.44 -8.29
N GLU A 33 30.74 13.13 -7.66
CA GLU A 33 31.69 14.10 -7.07
C GLU A 33 33.03 14.12 -7.83
N PRO A 34 33.12 14.67 -9.06
CA PRO A 34 34.28 14.52 -9.94
C PRO A 34 35.61 14.97 -9.32
N GLN A 35 35.62 16.09 -8.59
CA GLN A 35 36.84 16.61 -7.97
C GLN A 35 37.44 15.61 -6.98
N LYS A 36 36.59 14.91 -6.22
CA LYS A 36 37.02 13.95 -5.20
C LYS A 36 37.64 12.72 -5.86
N ILE A 37 36.94 12.11 -6.81
CA ILE A 37 37.45 10.89 -7.47
C ILE A 37 38.70 11.16 -8.32
N LEU A 38 38.80 12.33 -8.96
CA LEU A 38 40.01 12.75 -9.68
C LEU A 38 41.19 12.98 -8.74
N ASN A 39 40.96 13.59 -7.57
CA ASN A 39 42.00 13.75 -6.55
C ASN A 39 42.50 12.39 -6.04
N GLU A 40 41.61 11.44 -5.78
CA GLU A 40 41.96 10.08 -5.36
C GLU A 40 42.80 9.36 -6.42
N CYS A 41 42.44 9.50 -7.70
CA CYS A 41 43.24 8.97 -8.81
C CYS A 41 44.63 9.62 -8.86
N SER A 42 44.69 10.96 -8.79
CA SER A 42 45.95 11.72 -8.84
C SER A 42 46.88 11.36 -7.68
N ASN A 43 46.34 11.23 -6.46
CA ASN A 43 47.09 10.85 -5.26
C ASN A 43 47.75 9.47 -5.40
N LYS A 44 47.19 8.60 -6.25
CA LYS A 44 47.69 7.25 -6.53
C LYS A 44 48.51 7.16 -7.81
N GLY A 45 48.75 8.29 -8.49
CA GLY A 45 49.44 8.34 -9.77
C GLY A 45 48.69 7.62 -10.89
N LEU A 46 47.36 7.55 -10.80
CA LEU A 46 46.50 6.95 -11.82
C LEU A 46 46.10 8.00 -12.86
N LYS A 47 46.16 7.61 -14.13
CA LYS A 47 45.68 8.41 -15.25
C LYS A 47 44.26 7.98 -15.59
N VAL A 48 43.28 8.86 -15.40
CA VAL A 48 41.89 8.58 -15.80
C VAL A 48 41.80 8.64 -17.33
N VAL A 49 41.19 7.62 -17.94
CA VAL A 49 41.08 7.51 -19.40
C VAL A 49 39.65 7.34 -19.91
N GLY A 50 38.66 7.28 -19.01
CA GLY A 50 37.25 7.14 -19.36
C GLY A 50 36.34 7.11 -18.15
N ALA A 51 35.06 7.41 -18.37
CA ALA A 51 34.01 7.25 -17.37
C ALA A 51 32.89 6.33 -17.86
N LEU A 52 32.37 5.49 -16.97
CA LEU A 52 31.23 4.61 -17.20
C LEU A 52 30.06 5.12 -16.38
N ILE A 53 28.94 5.46 -17.03
CA ILE A 53 27.74 5.97 -16.37
C ILE A 53 26.64 4.92 -16.48
N THR A 54 26.18 4.41 -15.34
CA THR A 54 25.20 3.32 -15.29
C THR A 54 23.82 3.80 -15.73
N HIS A 55 23.38 4.98 -15.29
CA HIS A 55 22.09 5.57 -15.65
C HIS A 55 22.03 7.08 -15.40
N HIS A 56 20.92 7.71 -15.80
CA HIS A 56 20.79 9.17 -15.91
C HIS A 56 20.36 9.90 -14.61
N HIS A 57 20.13 9.20 -13.50
CA HIS A 57 19.77 9.89 -12.27
C HIS A 57 20.91 10.79 -11.79
N TRP A 58 20.55 11.89 -11.16
CA TRP A 58 21.46 13.00 -10.84
C TRP A 58 22.59 12.55 -9.89
N ASP A 59 22.32 11.61 -9.00
CA ASP A 59 23.24 11.07 -8.01
C ASP A 59 24.26 10.07 -8.59
N HIS A 60 24.15 9.76 -9.88
CA HIS A 60 25.11 8.97 -10.65
C HIS A 60 25.74 9.79 -11.79
N ALA A 61 24.89 10.41 -12.63
CA ALA A 61 25.29 11.14 -13.82
C ALA A 61 25.51 12.64 -13.58
N GLY A 62 25.04 13.22 -12.47
CA GLY A 62 25.03 14.67 -12.26
C GLY A 62 26.41 15.31 -12.19
N GLY A 63 27.47 14.52 -11.95
CA GLY A 63 28.85 15.01 -11.96
C GLY A 63 29.45 15.15 -13.37
N THR A 64 28.84 14.60 -14.43
CA THR A 64 29.45 14.62 -15.77
C THR A 64 29.73 16.02 -16.34
N PRO A 65 28.92 17.08 -16.10
CA PRO A 65 29.23 18.43 -16.58
C PRO A 65 30.48 19.02 -15.91
N ASP A 66 30.67 18.77 -14.61
CA ASP A 66 31.82 19.27 -13.88
C ASP A 66 33.07 18.43 -14.15
N LEU A 67 32.93 17.11 -14.36
CA LEU A 67 34.01 16.25 -14.83
C LEU A 67 34.62 16.78 -16.14
N ARG A 68 33.79 17.26 -17.07
CA ARG A 68 34.25 17.87 -18.33
C ARG A 68 35.03 19.17 -18.13
N LYS A 69 34.72 19.96 -17.10
CA LYS A 69 35.43 21.21 -16.78
C LYS A 69 36.76 20.94 -16.08
N LEU A 70 36.77 19.99 -15.15
CA LEU A 70 37.90 19.68 -14.27
C LEU A 70 39.00 18.86 -14.95
N ALA A 71 38.70 18.21 -16.08
CA ALA A 71 39.67 17.48 -16.89
C ALA A 71 39.96 18.21 -18.24
N PRO A 72 40.58 19.42 -18.25
CA PRO A 72 40.64 20.28 -19.44
C PRO A 72 41.64 19.83 -20.53
N ASN A 73 42.62 18.96 -20.23
CA ASN A 73 43.46 18.30 -21.26
C ASN A 73 42.83 16.99 -21.80
N GLU A 74 41.61 16.68 -21.36
CA GLU A 74 40.81 15.48 -21.64
C GLU A 74 39.46 15.83 -22.29
N LYS A 75 39.40 16.88 -23.12
CA LYS A 75 38.25 17.15 -24.00
C LYS A 75 37.87 15.94 -24.91
N GLN A 76 38.68 14.88 -24.91
CA GLN A 76 38.47 13.61 -25.62
C GLN A 76 38.17 12.41 -24.70
N MET A 77 38.11 12.56 -23.36
CA MET A 77 37.86 11.41 -22.49
C MET A 77 36.48 10.80 -22.81
N PRO A 78 36.40 9.51 -23.16
CA PRO A 78 35.14 8.86 -23.46
C PRO A 78 34.28 8.74 -22.19
N ILE A 79 33.03 9.19 -22.28
CA ILE A 79 31.99 8.97 -21.28
C ILE A 79 30.98 8.04 -21.95
N TYR A 80 30.88 6.83 -21.41
CA TYR A 80 30.00 5.78 -21.90
C TYR A 80 28.71 5.75 -21.08
N GLY A 81 27.58 5.53 -21.74
CA GLY A 81 26.27 5.41 -21.10
C GLY A 81 25.21 4.86 -22.05
N GLY A 82 24.07 4.42 -21.53
CA GLY A 82 22.98 3.85 -22.33
C GLY A 82 21.82 4.80 -22.64
N ASP A 83 21.90 6.05 -22.20
CA ASP A 83 20.79 7.00 -22.26
C ASP A 83 21.24 8.39 -22.73
N ALA A 84 20.56 8.94 -23.73
CA ALA A 84 20.84 10.27 -24.26
C ALA A 84 20.60 11.41 -23.26
N ARG A 85 19.91 11.13 -22.15
CA ARG A 85 19.71 12.08 -21.04
C ARG A 85 20.96 12.27 -20.16
N ILE A 86 21.98 11.42 -20.30
CA ILE A 86 23.27 11.60 -19.61
C ILE A 86 24.01 12.76 -20.29
N GLU A 87 24.11 13.89 -19.59
CA GLU A 87 24.79 15.07 -20.12
C GLU A 87 26.27 14.79 -20.41
N HIS A 88 26.79 15.37 -21.50
CA HIS A 88 28.18 15.25 -21.94
C HIS A 88 28.71 13.82 -22.21
N MET A 89 27.81 12.83 -22.30
CA MET A 89 28.11 11.49 -22.81
C MET A 89 28.69 11.60 -24.24
N THR A 90 29.71 10.80 -24.55
CA THR A 90 30.31 10.77 -25.88
C THR A 90 30.09 9.47 -26.62
N HIS A 91 29.75 8.39 -25.92
CA HIS A 91 29.53 7.07 -26.50
C HIS A 91 28.25 6.46 -25.93
N LEU A 92 27.22 6.36 -26.78
CA LEU A 92 26.00 5.64 -26.46
C LEU A 92 26.24 4.14 -26.70
N VAL A 93 26.23 3.35 -25.63
CA VAL A 93 26.50 1.91 -25.67
C VAL A 93 25.22 1.09 -25.67
N LYS A 94 25.26 -0.09 -26.29
CA LYS A 94 24.12 -1.01 -26.40
C LYS A 94 24.34 -2.31 -25.64
N HIS A 95 23.27 -3.10 -25.52
CA HIS A 95 23.34 -4.46 -24.96
C HIS A 95 24.33 -5.32 -25.75
N GLU A 96 25.19 -6.01 -25.02
CA GLU A 96 26.28 -6.87 -25.51
C GLU A 96 27.34 -6.17 -26.37
N GLU A 97 27.42 -4.85 -26.30
CA GLU A 97 28.52 -4.11 -26.89
C GLU A 97 29.80 -4.29 -26.06
N ASP A 98 30.90 -4.59 -26.74
CA ASP A 98 32.21 -4.74 -26.11
C ASP A 98 33.04 -3.45 -26.31
N ILE A 99 33.71 -3.01 -25.24
CA ILE A 99 34.57 -1.84 -25.18
C ILE A 99 35.94 -2.28 -24.66
N ASP A 100 36.99 -1.91 -25.37
CA ASP A 100 38.38 -2.10 -24.94
C ASP A 100 39.01 -0.76 -24.59
N THR A 101 39.27 -0.53 -23.30
CA THR A 101 39.89 0.70 -22.81
C THR A 101 40.62 0.46 -21.49
N ALA A 102 41.63 1.27 -21.16
CA ALA A 102 42.51 1.09 -20.00
C ALA A 102 43.20 -0.30 -19.93
N GLY A 103 43.31 -1.01 -21.06
CA GLY A 103 43.75 -2.41 -21.11
C GLY A 103 42.79 -3.40 -20.44
N LEU A 104 41.51 -3.05 -20.36
CA LEU A 104 40.41 -3.85 -19.81
C LEU A 104 39.39 -4.17 -20.92
N LYS A 105 38.77 -5.34 -20.82
CA LYS A 105 37.65 -5.76 -21.68
C LYS A 105 36.34 -5.52 -20.95
N ILE A 106 35.44 -4.72 -21.52
CA ILE A 106 34.18 -4.33 -20.87
C ILE A 106 33.03 -4.76 -21.77
N ARG A 107 32.14 -5.62 -21.26
CA ARG A 107 30.88 -5.94 -21.93
C ARG A 107 29.74 -5.16 -21.29
N CYS A 108 28.97 -4.44 -22.10
CA CYS A 108 27.83 -3.64 -21.65
C CYS A 108 26.55 -4.49 -21.65
N PHE A 109 25.82 -4.51 -20.54
CA PHE A 109 24.52 -5.14 -20.45
C PHE A 109 23.44 -4.08 -20.26
N SER A 110 22.57 -3.92 -21.25
CA SER A 110 21.33 -3.16 -21.04
C SER A 110 20.44 -3.87 -20.03
N THR A 111 20.06 -3.17 -18.97
CA THR A 111 19.23 -3.67 -17.86
C THR A 111 18.05 -2.73 -17.60
N PRO A 112 17.12 -2.57 -18.55
CA PRO A 112 16.01 -1.63 -18.41
C PRO A 112 15.10 -2.04 -17.25
N CYS A 113 14.81 -1.13 -16.33
CA CYS A 113 13.71 -1.23 -15.35
C CYS A 113 13.76 -0.02 -14.42
N HIS A 114 14.90 0.12 -13.73
CA HIS A 114 15.15 1.27 -12.87
C HIS A 114 15.10 2.56 -13.69
N THR A 115 15.86 2.62 -14.78
CA THR A 115 15.63 3.53 -15.89
C THR A 115 15.60 2.74 -17.20
N LYS A 116 15.04 3.29 -18.28
CA LYS A 116 14.99 2.62 -19.59
C LYS A 116 16.37 2.44 -20.22
N GLY A 117 17.30 3.36 -19.97
CA GLY A 117 18.65 3.36 -20.52
C GLY A 117 19.73 2.83 -19.58
N HIS A 118 19.37 2.09 -18.52
CA HIS A 118 20.34 1.58 -17.55
C HIS A 118 21.31 0.55 -18.18
N ILE A 119 22.61 0.68 -17.87
CA ILE A 119 23.67 -0.24 -18.29
C ILE A 119 24.43 -0.77 -17.08
N CYS A 120 24.62 -2.10 -17.02
CA CYS A 120 25.61 -2.73 -16.16
C CYS A 120 26.90 -2.98 -16.96
N TYR A 121 28.06 -2.70 -16.37
CA TYR A 121 29.36 -2.85 -17.03
C TYR A 121 30.12 -4.05 -16.46
N PHE A 122 30.29 -5.09 -17.26
CA PHE A 122 31.05 -6.28 -16.90
C PHE A 122 32.50 -6.17 -17.39
N VAL A 123 33.41 -5.93 -16.46
CA VAL A 123 34.82 -5.63 -16.71
C VAL A 123 35.69 -6.83 -16.38
N ARG A 124 36.61 -7.15 -17.30
CA ARG A 124 37.57 -8.25 -17.20
C ARG A 124 38.98 -7.76 -17.53
N ASN A 125 39.97 -8.35 -16.89
CA ASN A 125 41.35 -8.25 -17.38
C ASN A 125 41.56 -9.11 -18.65
N PRO A 126 42.63 -8.86 -19.44
CA PRO A 126 42.85 -9.56 -20.72
C PRO A 126 42.94 -11.09 -20.62
N ASP A 127 43.47 -11.61 -19.50
CA ASP A 127 43.59 -13.03 -19.15
C ASP A 127 42.36 -13.58 -18.40
N GLU A 128 41.33 -12.77 -18.20
CA GLU A 128 40.02 -13.11 -17.61
C GLU A 128 40.07 -13.77 -16.22
N SER A 129 41.19 -13.58 -15.51
CA SER A 129 41.38 -14.06 -14.14
C SER A 129 40.58 -13.26 -13.11
N ASP A 130 40.29 -11.99 -13.38
CA ASP A 130 39.50 -11.08 -12.56
C ASP A 130 38.26 -10.64 -13.33
N LYS A 131 37.09 -10.83 -12.72
CA LYS A 131 35.79 -10.51 -13.30
C LYS A 131 35.00 -9.66 -12.31
N THR A 132 34.50 -8.51 -12.75
CA THR A 132 33.73 -7.59 -11.92
C THR A 132 32.59 -6.99 -12.72
N VAL A 133 31.45 -6.75 -12.09
CA VAL A 133 30.29 -6.08 -12.69
C VAL A 133 29.88 -4.88 -11.85
N PHE A 134 29.73 -3.74 -12.52
CA PHE A 134 29.19 -2.51 -11.95
C PHE A 134 27.72 -2.42 -12.31
N THR A 135 26.86 -2.47 -11.29
CA THR A 135 25.43 -2.74 -11.48
C THR A 135 24.52 -1.53 -11.30
N GLY A 136 25.08 -0.39 -10.88
CA GLY A 136 24.31 0.80 -10.55
C GLY A 136 23.13 0.43 -9.66
N ASP A 137 21.94 0.81 -10.12
CA ASP A 137 20.68 0.62 -9.40
C ASP A 137 19.85 -0.54 -9.95
N THR A 138 20.48 -1.46 -10.70
CA THR A 138 19.80 -2.69 -11.12
C THR A 138 19.86 -3.75 -10.02
N LEU A 139 21.09 -4.14 -9.62
CA LEU A 139 21.35 -5.17 -8.61
C LEU A 139 22.09 -4.52 -7.43
N PHE A 140 21.54 -4.66 -6.23
CA PHE A 140 22.18 -4.32 -4.97
C PHE A 140 22.56 -5.60 -4.22
N ILE A 141 23.50 -5.51 -3.27
CA ILE A 141 23.76 -6.63 -2.37
C ILE A 141 22.48 -6.97 -1.61
N ALA A 142 22.01 -8.21 -1.76
CA ALA A 142 20.75 -8.72 -1.23
C ALA A 142 19.47 -7.97 -1.66
N GLY A 143 19.51 -7.13 -2.71
CA GLY A 143 18.37 -6.33 -3.15
C GLY A 143 18.33 -6.04 -4.65
N CYS A 144 17.35 -5.25 -5.07
CA CYS A 144 17.24 -4.72 -6.43
C CYS A 144 16.71 -3.28 -6.41
N GLY A 145 16.93 -2.52 -7.48
CA GLY A 145 16.47 -1.13 -7.50
C GLY A 145 15.00 -0.95 -7.81
N LYS A 146 14.50 0.23 -7.43
CA LYS A 146 13.12 0.64 -7.64
C LYS A 146 12.79 0.80 -9.12
N PHE A 147 11.56 0.47 -9.51
CA PHE A 147 11.15 0.47 -10.91
C PHE A 147 10.56 1.84 -11.27
N PHE A 148 11.36 2.75 -11.84
CA PHE A 148 10.84 4.06 -12.27
C PHE A 148 10.34 4.04 -13.72
N GLU A 149 10.99 3.28 -14.61
CA GLU A 149 10.68 3.37 -16.05
C GLU A 149 10.48 2.01 -16.76
N GLY A 150 10.37 0.91 -16.01
CA GLY A 150 10.10 -0.42 -16.54
C GLY A 150 9.29 -1.32 -15.60
N THR A 151 9.43 -2.63 -15.77
CA THR A 151 8.51 -3.64 -15.22
C THR A 151 9.22 -4.71 -14.40
N ALA A 152 8.45 -5.42 -13.56
CA ALA A 152 8.95 -6.54 -12.78
C ALA A 152 9.56 -7.65 -13.65
N ASP A 153 8.96 -7.98 -14.79
CA ASP A 153 9.47 -8.99 -15.73
C ASP A 153 10.84 -8.58 -16.29
N GLN A 154 11.01 -7.29 -16.59
CA GLN A 154 12.31 -6.77 -17.03
C GLN A 154 13.35 -6.88 -15.90
N MET A 155 13.02 -6.51 -14.67
CA MET A 155 13.95 -6.66 -13.54
C MET A 155 14.30 -8.14 -13.30
N HIS A 156 13.31 -9.03 -13.34
CA HIS A 156 13.53 -10.46 -13.20
C HIS A 156 14.51 -10.98 -14.25
N LYS A 157 14.30 -10.63 -15.52
CA LYS A 157 15.22 -10.94 -16.62
C LYS A 157 16.62 -10.36 -16.39
N ASN A 158 16.72 -9.09 -15.99
CA ASN A 158 18.00 -8.43 -15.74
C ASN A 158 18.81 -9.16 -14.66
N LEU A 159 18.16 -9.53 -13.55
CA LEU A 159 18.83 -10.18 -12.43
C LEU A 159 19.11 -11.66 -12.69
N ASN A 160 18.12 -12.41 -13.16
CA ASN A 160 18.18 -13.87 -13.18
C ASN A 160 18.72 -14.45 -14.50
N GLU A 161 18.44 -13.81 -15.63
CA GLU A 161 18.90 -14.28 -16.95
C GLU A 161 20.19 -13.57 -17.38
N ILE A 162 20.25 -12.24 -17.25
CA ILE A 162 21.41 -11.46 -17.73
C ILE A 162 22.54 -11.52 -16.70
N LEU A 163 22.39 -10.88 -15.53
CA LEU A 163 23.43 -10.83 -14.50
C LEU A 163 23.66 -12.21 -13.88
N GLY A 164 22.59 -12.99 -13.70
CA GLY A 164 22.65 -14.36 -13.22
C GLY A 164 23.37 -15.35 -14.13
N SER A 165 23.63 -15.00 -15.41
CA SER A 165 24.44 -15.83 -16.31
C SER A 165 25.95 -15.58 -16.22
N LEU A 166 26.36 -14.54 -15.50
CA LEU A 166 27.78 -14.24 -15.29
C LEU A 166 28.46 -15.34 -14.45
N PRO A 167 29.78 -15.54 -14.60
CA PRO A 167 30.53 -16.48 -13.78
C PRO A 167 30.32 -16.20 -12.29
N PHE A 168 30.16 -17.26 -11.49
CA PHE A 168 29.81 -17.20 -10.07
C PHE A 168 30.77 -16.34 -9.23
N GLU A 169 32.05 -16.36 -9.57
CA GLU A 169 33.10 -15.60 -8.90
C GLU A 169 33.15 -14.11 -9.28
N THR A 170 32.28 -13.66 -10.20
CA THR A 170 32.22 -12.25 -10.63
C THR A 170 31.85 -11.36 -9.45
N LYS A 171 32.71 -10.41 -9.13
CA LYS A 171 32.50 -9.42 -8.05
C LYS A 171 31.43 -8.42 -8.46
N VAL A 172 30.54 -8.06 -7.54
CA VAL A 172 29.42 -7.14 -7.76
C VAL A 172 29.66 -5.83 -7.01
N TYR A 173 29.52 -4.70 -7.73
CA TYR A 173 29.69 -3.34 -7.23
C TYR A 173 28.45 -2.49 -7.57
N PRO A 174 27.53 -2.27 -6.61
CA PRO A 174 26.28 -1.55 -6.82
C PRO A 174 26.38 -0.03 -6.65
N GLY A 175 25.31 0.69 -6.97
CA GLY A 175 25.25 2.16 -6.88
C GLY A 175 25.27 2.73 -5.45
N HIS A 176 24.67 2.01 -4.49
CA HIS A 176 24.42 2.48 -3.13
C HIS A 176 24.74 1.43 -2.07
N GLU A 177 25.03 1.89 -0.86
CA GLU A 177 25.23 1.08 0.35
C GLU A 177 23.89 0.73 1.04
N TYR A 178 23.14 -0.20 0.42
CA TYR A 178 21.87 -0.72 0.96
C TYR A 178 21.97 -2.12 1.59
N THR A 179 23.18 -2.63 1.81
CA THR A 179 23.38 -4.03 2.19
C THR A 179 22.66 -4.42 3.47
N THR A 180 22.78 -3.62 4.54
CA THR A 180 22.14 -3.96 5.82
C THR A 180 20.61 -3.84 5.77
N SER A 181 20.06 -2.85 5.08
CA SER A 181 18.60 -2.74 4.93
C SER A 181 18.04 -3.87 4.07
N ASN A 182 18.71 -4.19 2.96
CA ASN A 182 18.34 -5.30 2.09
C ASN A 182 18.43 -6.65 2.79
N LEU A 183 19.48 -6.89 3.57
CA LEU A 183 19.63 -8.13 4.34
C LEU A 183 18.60 -8.25 5.48
N LYS A 184 18.15 -7.15 6.09
CA LYS A 184 17.01 -7.18 7.03
C LYS A 184 15.73 -7.64 6.33
N PHE A 185 15.48 -7.12 5.12
CA PHE A 185 14.35 -7.54 4.31
C PHE A 185 14.47 -9.02 3.91
N ALA A 186 15.62 -9.43 3.36
CA ALA A 186 15.89 -10.82 2.99
C ALA A 186 15.70 -11.77 4.18
N HIS A 187 16.19 -11.42 5.37
CA HIS A 187 16.03 -12.23 6.58
C HIS A 187 14.57 -12.31 7.06
N HIS A 188 13.81 -11.23 6.89
CA HIS A 188 12.39 -11.21 7.24
C HIS A 188 11.58 -12.18 6.37
N ILE A 189 11.85 -12.24 5.07
CA ILE A 189 11.10 -13.10 4.14
C ILE A 189 11.63 -14.54 4.06
N GLU A 190 12.92 -14.75 4.35
CA GLU A 190 13.56 -16.08 4.43
C GLU A 190 14.20 -16.30 5.83
N PRO A 191 13.42 -16.41 6.92
CA PRO A 191 13.98 -16.51 8.28
C PRO A 191 14.83 -17.76 8.51
N GLY A 192 14.61 -18.81 7.72
CA GLY A 192 15.39 -20.04 7.73
C GLY A 192 16.70 -20.00 6.93
N ASN A 193 16.97 -18.94 6.16
CA ASN A 193 18.20 -18.83 5.38
C ASN A 193 19.36 -18.36 6.27
N GLN A 194 20.13 -19.33 6.79
CA GLN A 194 21.26 -19.03 7.68
C GLN A 194 22.38 -18.24 6.98
N ILE A 195 22.51 -18.31 5.66
CA ILE A 195 23.50 -17.54 4.90
C ILE A 195 23.14 -16.06 4.97
N VAL A 196 21.87 -15.71 4.78
CA VAL A 196 21.35 -14.35 4.94
C VAL A 196 21.53 -13.85 6.37
N ALA A 197 21.20 -14.67 7.38
CA ALA A 197 21.38 -14.29 8.78
C ALA A 197 22.85 -13.98 9.13
N ASN A 198 23.77 -14.84 8.68
CA ASN A 198 25.20 -14.65 8.90
C ASN A 198 25.73 -13.40 8.16
N LYS A 199 25.27 -13.16 6.93
CA LYS A 199 25.65 -11.99 6.15
C LYS A 199 25.09 -10.70 6.77
N LEU A 200 23.88 -10.72 7.34
CA LEU A 200 23.29 -9.60 8.08
C LEU A 200 24.10 -9.24 9.33
N ASP A 201 24.55 -10.25 10.09
CA ASP A 201 25.40 -9.99 11.26
C ASP A 201 26.79 -9.49 10.87
N TRP A 202 27.32 -9.94 9.73
CA TRP A 202 28.53 -9.37 9.14
C TRP A 202 28.33 -7.91 8.70
N SER A 203 27.21 -7.58 8.04
CA SER A 203 26.95 -6.22 7.54
C SER A 203 26.79 -5.22 8.69
N LYS A 204 26.09 -5.59 9.77
CA LYS A 204 26.00 -4.77 11.00
C LYS A 204 27.38 -4.46 11.61
N LYS A 205 28.34 -5.40 11.52
CA LYS A 205 29.72 -5.17 11.98
C LYS A 205 30.47 -4.22 11.05
N MET A 206 30.23 -4.28 9.74
CA MET A 206 30.80 -3.35 8.76
C MET A 206 30.26 -1.93 9.00
N ASP A 207 28.95 -1.76 9.20
CA ASP A 207 28.31 -0.48 9.52
C ASP A 207 28.90 0.13 10.81
N ALA A 208 29.00 -0.67 11.88
CA ALA A 208 29.59 -0.23 13.14
C ALA A 208 31.06 0.19 12.99
N ALA A 209 31.79 -0.44 12.07
CA ALA A 209 33.18 -0.11 11.76
C ALA A 209 33.33 0.96 10.66
N LYS A 210 32.22 1.49 10.10
CA LYS A 210 32.19 2.39 8.94
C LYS A 210 33.02 1.87 7.76
N ARG A 211 32.90 0.57 7.47
CA ARG A 211 33.57 -0.07 6.33
C ARG A 211 32.56 -0.38 5.24
N PRO A 212 32.93 -0.24 3.96
CA PRO A 212 32.06 -0.61 2.85
C PRO A 212 31.76 -2.11 2.86
N THR A 213 30.55 -2.49 2.46
CA THR A 213 30.15 -3.89 2.33
C THR A 213 30.41 -4.48 0.94
N VAL A 214 30.91 -3.66 0.01
CA VAL A 214 31.28 -4.06 -1.34
C VAL A 214 32.72 -4.59 -1.39
N PRO A 215 33.04 -5.51 -2.32
CA PRO A 215 32.11 -6.20 -3.23
C PRO A 215 31.37 -7.38 -2.58
N SER A 216 30.28 -7.79 -3.23
CA SER A 216 29.72 -9.15 -3.14
C SER A 216 30.17 -9.96 -4.36
N THR A 217 29.61 -11.14 -4.60
CA THR A 217 29.80 -11.95 -5.81
C THR A 217 28.47 -12.44 -6.39
N ILE A 218 28.42 -12.81 -7.67
CA ILE A 218 27.22 -13.39 -8.28
C ILE A 218 26.77 -14.65 -7.55
N GLN A 219 27.71 -15.46 -7.05
CA GLN A 219 27.38 -16.59 -6.18
C GLN A 219 26.73 -16.15 -4.87
N GLU A 220 27.34 -15.20 -4.16
CA GLU A 220 26.77 -14.68 -2.91
C GLU A 220 25.37 -14.11 -3.13
N GLU A 221 25.14 -13.35 -4.21
CA GLU A 221 23.80 -12.85 -4.53
C GLU A 221 22.80 -13.97 -4.81
N LYS A 222 23.19 -15.06 -5.47
CA LYS A 222 22.34 -16.25 -5.60
C LYS A 222 22.05 -16.94 -4.27
N ASP A 223 22.89 -16.72 -3.25
CA ASP A 223 22.71 -17.30 -1.91
C ASP A 223 21.90 -16.38 -0.96
N ILE A 224 22.00 -15.06 -1.12
CA ILE A 224 21.44 -14.07 -0.17
C ILE A 224 20.38 -13.14 -0.74
N ASN A 225 20.29 -12.99 -2.07
CA ASN A 225 19.42 -12.01 -2.70
C ASN A 225 18.06 -12.65 -3.05
N PRO A 226 16.97 -12.27 -2.36
CA PRO A 226 15.66 -12.88 -2.61
C PRO A 226 15.15 -12.65 -4.04
N PHE A 227 15.59 -11.58 -4.71
CA PHE A 227 15.20 -11.27 -6.08
C PHE A 227 15.96 -12.11 -7.14
N MET A 228 17.07 -12.75 -6.76
CA MET A 228 17.78 -13.74 -7.56
C MET A 228 17.42 -15.20 -7.19
N ARG A 229 16.47 -15.36 -6.26
CA ARG A 229 16.04 -16.65 -5.70
C ARG A 229 14.54 -16.87 -5.81
N VAL A 230 13.87 -16.15 -6.70
CA VAL A 230 12.40 -16.19 -6.88
C VAL A 230 11.85 -17.58 -7.26
N ALA A 231 12.70 -18.50 -7.71
CA ALA A 231 12.36 -19.89 -8.01
C ALA A 231 12.57 -20.87 -6.83
N VAL A 232 13.17 -20.41 -5.72
CA VAL A 232 13.33 -21.19 -4.49
C VAL A 232 12.02 -21.09 -3.71
N THR A 233 11.19 -22.13 -3.83
CA THR A 233 9.91 -22.24 -3.10
C THR A 233 10.12 -22.07 -1.60
N ILE A 234 9.47 -21.07 -1.00
CA ILE A 234 9.37 -20.94 0.46
C ILE A 234 8.55 -22.11 0.98
N SER A 235 9.20 -23.11 1.56
CA SER A 235 8.54 -24.12 2.38
C SER A 235 8.44 -23.60 3.83
N MET A 236 7.27 -23.13 4.22
CA MET A 236 6.91 -23.07 5.63
C MET A 236 6.48 -24.47 6.08
N ASP A 237 7.39 -25.23 6.69
CA ASP A 237 7.00 -26.09 7.81
C ASP A 237 8.21 -26.56 8.62
N SER A 238 8.26 -26.15 9.88
CA SER A 238 9.20 -26.65 10.88
C SER A 238 8.56 -27.80 11.64
N THR A 239 8.79 -29.04 11.23
CA THR A 239 8.84 -30.18 12.18
C THR A 239 9.65 -31.35 11.62
N SER A 240 10.77 -31.62 12.31
CA SER A 240 11.47 -32.92 12.43
C SER A 240 11.80 -33.70 11.16
N ARG A 241 13.10 -33.82 10.86
CA ARG A 241 13.77 -35.12 10.69
C ARG A 241 15.29 -34.97 10.68
N GLU A 242 15.93 -35.79 11.51
CA GLU A 242 17.37 -36.00 11.58
C GLU A 242 17.91 -36.74 10.35
N ASN A 243 19.19 -36.45 10.06
CA ASN A 243 20.22 -37.26 9.40
C ASN A 243 20.01 -37.74 7.96
N SER A 244 20.88 -37.29 7.05
CA SER A 244 22.05 -38.09 6.65
C SER A 244 22.98 -37.31 5.70
N GLU A 245 24.28 -37.33 6.00
CA GLU A 245 25.34 -37.05 5.03
C GLU A 245 25.44 -38.20 4.01
N LYS A 246 25.60 -37.88 2.72
CA LYS A 246 26.79 -38.26 1.92
C LYS A 246 26.66 -37.89 0.43
N SER A 247 27.83 -37.56 -0.12
CA SER A 247 28.18 -37.30 -1.53
C SER A 247 27.84 -38.41 -2.53
N ALA A 248 27.51 -38.03 -3.77
CA ALA A 248 28.22 -38.47 -5.00
C ALA A 248 27.68 -37.73 -6.24
N ALA A 249 28.59 -37.24 -7.08
CA ALA A 249 28.30 -36.60 -8.36
C ALA A 249 28.11 -37.64 -9.49
N SER A 250 27.42 -37.19 -10.53
CA SER A 250 27.28 -37.78 -11.88
C SER A 250 26.47 -39.07 -11.98
N GLY A 251 25.17 -38.89 -12.23
CA GLY A 251 24.25 -39.98 -12.56
C GLY A 251 22.78 -39.62 -12.45
N ASP A 252 22.42 -38.52 -11.77
CA ASP A 252 21.04 -38.44 -11.29
C ASP A 252 20.38 -37.06 -11.13
N ASP A 253 20.77 -36.11 -11.98
CA ASP A 253 20.07 -34.82 -12.07
C ASP A 253 18.58 -35.04 -12.42
N LEU A 254 18.28 -36.12 -13.16
CA LEU A 254 16.91 -36.51 -13.51
C LEU A 254 16.13 -37.07 -12.32
N LEU A 255 16.62 -38.01 -11.51
CA LEU A 255 15.86 -38.45 -10.32
C LEU A 255 15.83 -37.37 -9.25
N THR A 256 16.82 -36.49 -9.18
CA THR A 256 16.79 -35.30 -8.30
C THR A 256 15.67 -34.35 -8.72
N ALA A 257 15.59 -34.01 -10.01
CA ALA A 257 14.51 -33.19 -10.56
C ALA A 257 13.15 -33.87 -10.44
N GLN A 258 13.05 -35.18 -10.70
CA GLN A 258 11.81 -35.95 -10.54
C GLN A 258 11.39 -36.04 -9.07
N GLY A 259 12.34 -36.20 -8.15
CA GLY A 259 12.08 -36.20 -6.71
C GLY A 259 11.51 -34.87 -6.22
N ALA A 260 11.96 -33.75 -6.81
CA ALA A 260 11.43 -32.41 -6.50
C ALA A 260 10.10 -32.09 -7.22
N VAL A 261 9.94 -32.51 -8.49
CA VAL A 261 8.77 -32.15 -9.31
C VAL A 261 7.59 -33.11 -9.11
N LEU A 262 7.87 -34.40 -8.87
CA LEU A 262 6.86 -35.46 -8.78
C LEU A 262 6.59 -35.88 -7.32
N VAL A 263 6.76 -34.94 -6.38
CA VAL A 263 6.38 -35.14 -4.98
C VAL A 263 4.89 -35.49 -4.93
N LYS A 264 4.57 -36.60 -4.26
CA LYS A 264 3.18 -37.01 -4.05
C LYS A 264 2.53 -36.07 -3.03
N SER A 265 1.39 -35.50 -3.40
CA SER A 265 0.59 -34.68 -2.49
C SER A 265 0.00 -35.52 -1.36
N CYS A 266 -0.23 -34.88 -0.21
CA CYS A 266 -1.08 -35.43 0.83
C CYS A 266 -2.55 -35.52 0.35
N GLN A 267 -3.39 -36.25 1.09
CA GLN A 267 -4.82 -36.29 0.80
C GLN A 267 -5.48 -34.94 1.12
N ILE A 268 -6.33 -34.49 0.21
CA ILE A 268 -7.15 -33.30 0.40
C ILE A 268 -8.27 -33.64 1.40
N PRO A 269 -8.57 -32.78 2.40
CA PRO A 269 -9.67 -32.98 3.34
C PRO A 269 -11.03 -33.20 2.62
N VAL A 270 -11.88 -34.06 3.17
CA VAL A 270 -13.18 -34.45 2.56
C VAL A 270 -14.13 -33.26 2.37
N ASN A 271 -14.00 -32.23 3.20
CA ASN A 271 -14.80 -31.01 3.16
C ASN A 271 -14.14 -29.87 2.34
N ALA A 272 -13.00 -30.12 1.69
CA ALA A 272 -12.38 -29.10 0.84
C ALA A 272 -13.29 -28.80 -0.37
N LEU A 273 -13.47 -27.51 -0.65
CA LEU A 273 -14.28 -27.06 -1.78
C LEU A 273 -13.42 -27.02 -3.05
N PRO A 274 -13.77 -27.76 -4.12
CA PRO A 274 -13.05 -27.67 -5.38
C PRO A 274 -13.31 -26.32 -6.05
N ILE A 275 -12.29 -25.81 -6.76
CA ILE A 275 -12.43 -24.57 -7.54
C ILE A 275 -13.35 -24.82 -8.73
N ARG A 276 -14.44 -24.05 -8.80
CA ARG A 276 -15.42 -24.06 -9.88
C ARG A 276 -16.14 -22.71 -9.93
N GLY A 277 -16.07 -22.04 -11.08
CA GLY A 277 -16.82 -20.82 -11.36
C GLY A 277 -18.27 -21.09 -11.78
N TYR A 278 -19.03 -20.01 -11.97
CA TYR A 278 -20.39 -20.08 -12.54
C TYR A 278 -20.35 -20.59 -13.99
N ASP A 279 -21.24 -21.52 -14.34
CA ASP A 279 -21.38 -21.99 -15.71
C ASP A 279 -22.53 -21.27 -16.40
N PHE A 280 -22.21 -20.36 -17.33
CA PHE A 280 -23.23 -19.60 -18.07
C PHE A 280 -24.06 -20.47 -19.03
N ASN A 281 -23.69 -21.72 -19.29
CA ASN A 281 -24.57 -22.67 -19.99
C ASN A 281 -25.81 -23.03 -19.14
N GLU A 282 -25.79 -22.81 -17.83
CA GLU A 282 -26.93 -22.99 -16.92
C GLU A 282 -27.90 -21.79 -16.92
N GLY A 283 -27.66 -20.77 -17.75
CA GLY A 283 -28.47 -19.56 -17.86
C GLY A 283 -27.93 -18.38 -17.04
N ILE A 284 -28.65 -17.26 -17.06
CA ILE A 284 -28.27 -16.04 -16.35
C ILE A 284 -29.04 -15.95 -15.03
N ASP A 285 -28.39 -16.31 -13.94
CA ASP A 285 -28.90 -16.15 -12.57
C ASP A 285 -27.83 -15.47 -11.72
N PHE A 286 -28.04 -14.19 -11.42
CA PHE A 286 -27.08 -13.39 -10.66
C PHE A 286 -26.88 -13.91 -9.23
N SER A 287 -27.92 -14.44 -8.57
CA SER A 287 -27.78 -14.94 -7.21
C SER A 287 -26.98 -16.24 -7.17
N ARG A 288 -27.17 -17.13 -8.15
CA ARG A 288 -26.33 -18.32 -8.30
C ARG A 288 -24.90 -17.98 -8.68
N MET A 289 -24.71 -16.98 -9.56
CA MET A 289 -23.39 -16.47 -9.91
C MET A 289 -22.66 -15.92 -8.67
N MET A 290 -23.33 -15.12 -7.83
CA MET A 290 -22.75 -14.62 -6.59
C MET A 290 -22.47 -15.75 -5.59
N SER A 291 -23.30 -16.79 -5.56
CA SER A 291 -23.06 -17.96 -4.70
C SER A 291 -21.81 -18.74 -5.12
N SER A 292 -21.53 -18.86 -6.43
CA SER A 292 -20.33 -19.56 -6.92
C SER A 292 -19.03 -18.79 -6.68
N TYR A 293 -19.08 -17.51 -6.28
CA TYR A 293 -17.87 -16.75 -5.93
C TYR A 293 -17.10 -17.42 -4.79
N LEU A 294 -17.77 -18.15 -3.90
CA LEU A 294 -17.13 -18.93 -2.84
C LEU A 294 -16.08 -19.90 -3.39
N THR A 295 -16.38 -20.55 -4.51
CA THR A 295 -15.54 -21.56 -5.17
C THR A 295 -14.78 -21.02 -6.40
N THR A 296 -14.81 -19.70 -6.63
CA THR A 296 -14.12 -19.09 -7.79
C THR A 296 -12.64 -18.80 -7.50
N GLY A 297 -12.28 -18.48 -6.25
CA GLY A 297 -10.92 -18.18 -5.83
C GLY A 297 -10.61 -16.68 -5.67
N PHE A 298 -9.46 -16.37 -5.09
CA PHE A 298 -8.96 -15.01 -4.86
C PHE A 298 -9.99 -14.10 -4.15
N GLN A 299 -10.15 -12.84 -4.58
CA GLN A 299 -11.07 -11.88 -3.96
C GLN A 299 -12.55 -12.21 -4.18
N ALA A 300 -12.91 -13.05 -5.16
CA ALA A 300 -14.28 -13.53 -5.31
C ALA A 300 -14.69 -14.36 -4.08
N THR A 301 -13.82 -15.28 -3.63
CA THR A 301 -14.04 -16.05 -2.41
C THR A 301 -14.14 -15.15 -1.18
N HIS A 302 -13.35 -14.07 -1.11
CA HIS A 302 -13.45 -13.11 -0.01
C HIS A 302 -14.77 -12.35 -0.03
N LEU A 303 -15.27 -11.93 -1.19
CA LEU A 303 -16.58 -11.28 -1.30
C LEU A 303 -17.72 -12.21 -0.88
N ALA A 304 -17.67 -13.49 -1.28
CA ALA A 304 -18.66 -14.49 -0.84
C ALA A 304 -18.63 -14.69 0.69
N LYS A 305 -17.43 -14.78 1.29
CA LYS A 305 -17.26 -14.84 2.75
C LYS A 305 -17.75 -13.57 3.44
N ALA A 306 -17.54 -12.39 2.84
CA ALA A 306 -18.06 -11.14 3.36
C ALA A 306 -19.60 -11.11 3.36
N ILE A 307 -20.23 -11.60 2.30
CA ILE A 307 -21.69 -11.77 2.20
C ILE A 307 -22.20 -12.71 3.31
N GLN A 308 -21.54 -13.87 3.51
CA GLN A 308 -21.89 -14.80 4.59
C GLN A 308 -21.78 -14.13 5.96
N ASN A 309 -20.69 -13.42 6.22
CA ASN A 309 -20.41 -12.76 7.49
C ASN A 309 -21.43 -11.64 7.78
N VAL A 310 -21.77 -10.80 6.80
CA VAL A 310 -22.82 -9.78 6.96
C VAL A 310 -24.20 -10.42 7.17
N ASN A 311 -24.52 -11.52 6.49
CA ASN A 311 -25.76 -12.26 6.76
C ASN A 311 -25.79 -12.82 8.19
N SER A 312 -24.67 -13.33 8.70
CA SER A 312 -24.53 -13.76 10.11
C SER A 312 -24.75 -12.59 11.08
N MET A 313 -24.23 -11.40 10.79
CA MET A 313 -24.51 -10.19 11.59
C MET A 313 -26.02 -9.89 11.62
N LEU A 314 -26.67 -9.95 10.46
CA LEU A 314 -28.11 -9.68 10.32
C LEU A 314 -28.98 -10.76 10.98
N ASP A 315 -28.59 -12.02 10.94
CA ASP A 315 -29.26 -13.12 11.64
C ASP A 315 -29.16 -12.92 13.15
N GLU A 316 -27.94 -12.67 13.64
CA GLU A 316 -27.70 -12.41 15.05
C GLU A 316 -28.44 -11.16 15.55
N ARG A 317 -28.59 -10.14 14.69
CA ARG A 317 -29.32 -8.92 15.02
C ARG A 317 -30.80 -9.17 15.35
N GLU A 318 -31.41 -10.19 14.76
CA GLU A 318 -32.81 -10.56 15.01
C GLU A 318 -32.98 -11.49 16.23
N ASN A 319 -31.89 -12.00 16.82
CA ASN A 319 -31.96 -12.79 18.03
C ASN A 319 -32.52 -11.95 19.19
N PRO A 320 -33.34 -12.55 20.07
CA PRO A 320 -33.83 -11.87 21.27
C PRO A 320 -32.67 -11.49 22.18
N LEU A 321 -32.82 -10.37 22.87
CA LEU A 321 -31.87 -9.97 23.91
C LEU A 321 -31.96 -10.94 25.11
N PRO A 322 -30.87 -11.11 25.87
CA PRO A 322 -30.90 -11.78 27.17
C PRO A 322 -31.97 -11.15 28.08
N GLU A 323 -32.62 -11.97 28.92
CA GLU A 323 -33.74 -11.52 29.78
C GLU A 323 -33.34 -10.38 30.75
N ASP A 324 -32.07 -10.30 31.13
CA ASP A 324 -31.49 -9.34 32.06
C ASP A 324 -30.83 -8.13 31.38
N ALA A 325 -30.85 -8.04 30.04
CA ALA A 325 -30.19 -6.97 29.31
C ALA A 325 -31.02 -5.67 29.29
N ASP A 326 -30.35 -4.51 29.43
CA ASP A 326 -30.97 -3.21 29.13
C ASP A 326 -31.54 -3.23 27.70
N LEU A 327 -32.80 -2.80 27.53
CA LEU A 327 -33.47 -2.78 26.22
C LEU A 327 -33.02 -1.62 25.31
N GLU A 328 -32.39 -0.59 25.88
CA GLU A 328 -32.00 0.63 25.18
C GLU A 328 -30.55 1.01 25.45
N PHE A 329 -29.94 1.70 24.48
CA PHE A 329 -28.65 2.35 24.65
C PHE A 329 -28.82 3.69 25.38
N PRO A 330 -27.79 4.14 26.13
CA PRO A 330 -27.80 5.45 26.78
C PRO A 330 -27.72 6.61 25.78
N TYR A 331 -27.24 6.37 24.55
CA TYR A 331 -27.19 7.35 23.47
C TYR A 331 -27.41 6.68 22.11
N PRO A 332 -28.22 7.29 21.22
CA PRO A 332 -29.17 8.35 21.51
C PRO A 332 -30.29 7.86 22.43
N GLU A 333 -30.94 8.78 23.15
CA GLU A 333 -32.07 8.43 24.02
C GLU A 333 -33.17 7.72 23.21
N GLY A 334 -33.66 6.59 23.72
CA GLY A 334 -34.69 5.79 23.05
C GLY A 334 -34.18 4.93 21.88
N ARG A 335 -32.86 4.77 21.69
CA ARG A 335 -32.31 3.81 20.71
C ARG A 335 -32.33 2.40 21.31
N ARG A 336 -33.10 1.50 20.72
CA ARG A 336 -33.23 0.11 21.16
C ARG A 336 -31.99 -0.72 20.85
N LYS A 337 -31.64 -1.64 21.75
CA LYS A 337 -30.62 -2.66 21.51
C LYS A 337 -31.16 -3.79 20.64
N ARG A 338 -30.24 -4.51 20.00
CA ARG A 338 -30.49 -5.69 19.16
C ARG A 338 -29.52 -6.80 19.56
N GLY A 339 -29.75 -8.04 19.13
CA GLY A 339 -28.85 -9.17 19.43
C GLY A 339 -27.42 -8.95 18.92
N CYS A 340 -27.28 -8.21 17.82
CA CYS A 340 -26.02 -7.72 17.27
C CYS A 340 -26.13 -6.24 16.94
N THR A 341 -25.20 -5.45 17.45
CA THR A 341 -25.06 -4.02 17.13
C THR A 341 -24.12 -3.88 15.94
N ILE A 342 -24.61 -3.39 14.81
CA ILE A 342 -23.82 -3.27 13.58
C ILE A 342 -23.27 -1.85 13.44
N PHE A 343 -21.94 -1.75 13.43
CA PHE A 343 -21.19 -0.53 13.17
C PHE A 343 -20.86 -0.46 11.67
N LEU A 344 -21.32 0.60 11.01
CA LEU A 344 -21.01 0.91 9.62
C LEU A 344 -20.01 2.06 9.55
N GLY A 345 -18.82 1.80 9.02
CA GLY A 345 -17.83 2.83 8.71
C GLY A 345 -17.73 3.05 7.21
N TYR A 346 -17.74 4.30 6.74
CA TYR A 346 -17.41 4.63 5.34
C TYR A 346 -16.60 5.93 5.19
N THR A 347 -15.76 6.01 4.16
CA THR A 347 -15.00 7.23 3.83
C THR A 347 -15.82 8.23 3.00
N SER A 348 -15.45 9.51 3.04
CA SER A 348 -16.16 10.61 2.38
C SER A 348 -16.42 10.39 0.88
N ASN A 349 -15.40 9.93 0.15
CA ASN A 349 -15.47 9.71 -1.30
C ASN A 349 -16.57 8.71 -1.70
N LEU A 350 -16.99 7.81 -0.80
CA LEU A 350 -18.08 6.88 -1.07
C LEU A 350 -19.44 7.60 -1.11
N VAL A 351 -19.61 8.66 -0.32
CA VAL A 351 -20.80 9.52 -0.38
C VAL A 351 -20.75 10.46 -1.58
N SER A 352 -19.56 10.91 -2.02
CA SER A 352 -19.41 11.63 -3.30
C SER A 352 -19.81 10.75 -4.50
N SER A 353 -19.65 9.42 -4.40
CA SER A 353 -20.10 8.45 -5.42
C SER A 353 -21.61 8.13 -5.35
N GLY A 354 -22.07 7.18 -6.17
CA GLY A 354 -23.43 6.63 -6.11
C GLY A 354 -23.65 5.57 -5.01
N LEU A 355 -22.63 5.28 -4.19
CA LEU A 355 -22.83 4.43 -3.00
C LEU A 355 -23.62 5.13 -1.90
N ARG A 356 -23.78 6.46 -1.96
CA ARG A 356 -24.67 7.20 -1.06
C ARG A 356 -26.06 6.59 -1.03
N GLU A 357 -26.65 6.29 -2.18
CA GLU A 357 -28.02 5.74 -2.28
C GLU A 357 -28.12 4.34 -1.65
N ILE A 358 -27.04 3.56 -1.76
CA ILE A 358 -26.89 2.23 -1.17
C ILE A 358 -26.74 2.31 0.36
N ILE A 359 -25.94 3.25 0.86
CA ILE A 359 -25.80 3.52 2.29
C ILE A 359 -27.15 4.02 2.85
N ARG A 360 -27.81 4.97 2.16
CA ARG A 360 -29.13 5.48 2.53
C ARG A 360 -30.16 4.35 2.61
N PHE A 361 -30.12 3.36 1.69
CA PHE A 361 -31.01 2.18 1.77
C PHE A 361 -30.85 1.41 3.09
N VAL A 362 -29.59 1.16 3.48
CA VAL A 362 -29.28 0.41 4.71
C VAL A 362 -29.76 1.18 5.95
N VAL A 363 -29.59 2.49 5.96
CA VAL A 363 -29.97 3.38 7.07
C VAL A 363 -31.49 3.59 7.15
N GLU A 364 -32.16 3.84 6.02
CA GLU A 364 -33.63 3.98 5.91
C GLU A 364 -34.38 2.74 6.42
N HIS A 365 -33.78 1.57 6.30
CA HIS A 365 -34.39 0.31 6.75
C HIS A 365 -33.98 -0.11 8.16
N ASP A 366 -33.31 0.75 8.94
CA ASP A 366 -32.84 0.47 10.30
C ASP A 366 -32.03 -0.84 10.40
N LEU A 367 -31.13 -1.07 9.43
CA LEU A 367 -30.34 -2.30 9.34
C LEU A 367 -28.94 -2.19 9.97
N VAL A 368 -28.56 -0.99 10.42
CA VAL A 368 -27.33 -0.70 11.16
C VAL A 368 -27.65 0.12 12.40
N ASP A 369 -26.73 0.17 13.36
CA ASP A 369 -26.98 0.73 14.69
C ASP A 369 -26.07 1.90 15.04
N CYS A 370 -24.96 2.06 14.33
CA CYS A 370 -23.99 3.13 14.53
C CYS A 370 -23.25 3.42 13.22
N ILE A 371 -23.03 4.69 12.92
CA ILE A 371 -22.28 5.11 11.73
C ILE A 371 -21.03 5.89 12.16
N VAL A 372 -19.92 5.66 11.47
CA VAL A 372 -18.73 6.50 11.55
C VAL A 372 -18.33 6.93 10.13
N THR A 373 -18.10 8.22 9.93
CA THR A 373 -17.61 8.76 8.65
C THR A 373 -16.70 9.99 8.89
N SER A 374 -15.99 10.45 7.87
CA SER A 374 -15.29 11.75 7.87
C SER A 374 -16.23 12.90 7.49
N ALA A 375 -15.80 14.16 7.69
CA ALA A 375 -16.60 15.36 7.44
C ALA A 375 -17.16 15.41 6.01
N GLY A 376 -16.33 15.09 5.01
CA GLY A 376 -16.77 14.96 3.63
C GLY A 376 -17.95 14.00 3.43
N GLY A 377 -18.06 12.92 4.22
CA GLY A 377 -19.18 11.98 4.13
C GLY A 377 -20.46 12.49 4.79
N ILE A 378 -20.39 13.57 5.56
CA ILE A 378 -21.54 14.30 6.10
C ILE A 378 -21.97 15.38 5.12
N GLU A 379 -21.05 16.27 4.75
CA GLU A 379 -21.38 17.44 3.92
C GLU A 379 -21.80 17.07 2.50
N GLU A 380 -21.18 16.07 1.86
CA GLU A 380 -21.56 15.66 0.50
C GLU A 380 -22.98 15.04 0.46
N ASP A 381 -23.44 14.41 1.56
CA ASP A 381 -24.81 13.89 1.65
C ASP A 381 -25.85 15.02 1.70
N LEU A 382 -25.54 16.08 2.47
CA LEU A 382 -26.38 17.27 2.60
C LEU A 382 -26.36 18.08 1.30
N ILE A 383 -25.16 18.33 0.76
CA ILE A 383 -24.94 19.11 -0.47
C ILE A 383 -25.69 18.47 -1.64
N LYS A 384 -25.69 17.14 -1.75
CA LYS A 384 -26.43 16.44 -2.81
C LYS A 384 -27.95 16.61 -2.75
N CYS A 385 -28.50 16.97 -1.60
CA CYS A 385 -29.92 17.36 -1.48
C CYS A 385 -30.19 18.76 -2.03
N LEU A 386 -29.15 19.60 -2.13
CA LEU A 386 -29.25 20.99 -2.62
C LEU A 386 -28.93 21.06 -4.11
N LYS A 387 -27.81 20.45 -4.53
CA LYS A 387 -27.30 20.46 -5.91
C LYS A 387 -26.54 19.17 -6.24
N PRO A 388 -26.60 18.69 -7.50
CA PRO A 388 -25.99 17.42 -7.89
C PRO A 388 -24.45 17.53 -8.05
N SER A 389 -23.80 16.36 -7.99
CA SER A 389 -22.43 16.15 -8.47
C SER A 389 -22.47 15.47 -9.85
N TYR A 390 -21.39 15.57 -10.63
CA TYR A 390 -21.37 15.12 -12.02
C TYR A 390 -20.20 14.17 -12.31
N LEU A 391 -20.38 13.28 -13.29
CA LEU A 391 -19.28 12.45 -13.79
C LEU A 391 -18.28 13.31 -14.56
N GLY A 392 -17.00 13.14 -14.24
CA GLY A 392 -15.85 13.70 -14.96
C GLY A 392 -14.81 12.61 -15.23
N ALA A 393 -13.53 12.96 -15.14
CA ALA A 393 -12.42 12.04 -15.32
C ALA A 393 -11.26 12.36 -14.36
N PHE A 394 -10.45 11.34 -14.04
CA PHE A 394 -9.31 11.48 -13.12
C PHE A 394 -8.22 12.43 -13.63
N ASN A 395 -8.04 12.48 -14.95
CA ASN A 395 -6.97 13.21 -15.63
C ASN A 395 -7.36 14.63 -16.07
N LEU A 396 -8.51 15.15 -15.61
CA LEU A 396 -8.87 16.53 -15.86
C LEU A 396 -7.89 17.48 -15.16
N ASP A 397 -7.42 18.48 -15.92
CA ASP A 397 -6.41 19.43 -15.47
C ASP A 397 -6.90 20.28 -14.28
N GLY A 398 -6.09 20.34 -13.23
CA GLY A 398 -6.45 21.02 -11.99
C GLY A 398 -6.53 22.54 -12.11
N GLN A 399 -5.68 23.14 -12.94
CA GLN A 399 -5.65 24.60 -13.13
C GLN A 399 -6.91 25.05 -13.86
N GLU A 400 -7.31 24.32 -14.90
CA GLU A 400 -8.52 24.63 -15.67
C GLU A 400 -9.81 24.36 -14.89
N LEU A 401 -9.84 23.30 -14.08
CA LEU A 401 -10.97 23.08 -13.17
C LEU A 401 -11.10 24.22 -12.17
N ARG A 402 -9.99 24.68 -11.58
CA ARG A 402 -9.99 25.79 -10.64
C ARG A 402 -10.43 27.10 -11.28
N SER A 403 -9.96 27.42 -12.49
CA SER A 403 -10.34 28.64 -13.22
C SER A 403 -11.84 28.72 -13.50
N ARG A 404 -12.50 27.56 -13.59
CA ARG A 404 -13.95 27.41 -13.83
C ARG A 404 -14.77 27.17 -12.56
N GLY A 405 -14.16 27.17 -11.38
CA GLY A 405 -14.87 26.87 -10.13
C GLY A 405 -15.41 25.44 -10.04
N MET A 406 -14.65 24.46 -10.55
CA MET A 406 -14.99 23.04 -10.50
C MET A 406 -14.04 22.30 -9.56
N ASN A 407 -14.58 21.59 -8.58
CA ASN A 407 -13.80 20.77 -7.64
C ASN A 407 -13.84 19.30 -8.10
N ARG A 408 -12.71 18.58 -8.00
CA ARG A 408 -12.60 17.18 -8.46
C ARG A 408 -12.34 16.22 -7.29
N ALA A 409 -13.20 15.22 -7.16
CA ALA A 409 -13.05 14.07 -6.27
C ALA A 409 -12.92 12.78 -7.10
N GLY A 410 -11.69 12.37 -7.41
CA GLY A 410 -11.44 11.26 -8.33
C GLY A 410 -11.89 11.58 -9.76
N ASN A 411 -12.89 10.86 -10.27
CA ASN A 411 -13.59 11.13 -11.53
C ASN A 411 -14.98 11.77 -11.32
N VAL A 412 -15.26 12.35 -10.16
CA VAL A 412 -16.48 13.12 -9.89
C VAL A 412 -16.15 14.61 -9.82
N LEU A 413 -17.02 15.43 -10.39
CA LEU A 413 -16.95 16.88 -10.36
C LEU A 413 -18.06 17.47 -9.48
N ILE A 414 -17.68 18.40 -8.62
CA ILE A 414 -18.58 19.10 -7.69
C ILE A 414 -18.41 20.61 -7.95
N PRO A 415 -19.39 21.26 -8.62
CA PRO A 415 -19.32 22.70 -8.86
C PRO A 415 -19.21 23.49 -7.56
N ASN A 416 -18.43 24.57 -7.54
CA ASN A 416 -18.25 25.36 -6.33
C ASN A 416 -19.55 26.03 -5.85
N ASP A 417 -20.47 26.28 -6.77
CA ASP A 417 -21.83 26.77 -6.53
C ASP A 417 -22.66 25.83 -5.62
N ASN A 418 -22.27 24.55 -5.51
CA ASN A 418 -22.83 23.62 -4.53
C ASN A 418 -22.48 24.04 -3.10
N TYR A 419 -21.21 24.41 -2.85
CA TYR A 419 -20.75 24.86 -1.54
C TYR A 419 -21.30 26.25 -1.18
N CYS A 420 -21.55 27.12 -2.16
CA CYS A 420 -22.27 28.38 -1.93
C CYS A 420 -23.70 28.13 -1.44
N SER A 421 -24.45 27.23 -2.08
CA SER A 421 -25.79 26.86 -1.60
C SER A 421 -25.77 26.14 -0.26
N PHE A 422 -24.69 25.43 0.05
CA PHE A 422 -24.50 24.82 1.35
C PHE A 422 -24.30 25.86 2.45
N GLU A 423 -23.49 26.91 2.20
CA GLU A 423 -23.33 28.04 3.11
C GLU A 423 -24.69 28.70 3.41
N ASP A 424 -25.45 29.03 2.35
CA ASP A 424 -26.77 29.67 2.48
C ASP A 424 -27.74 28.83 3.32
N TRP A 425 -27.73 27.50 3.14
CA TRP A 425 -28.57 26.58 3.90
C TRP A 425 -28.10 26.39 5.35
N LEU A 426 -26.79 26.31 5.58
CA LEU A 426 -26.22 25.96 6.87
C LEU A 426 -26.23 27.12 7.85
N GLN A 427 -26.01 28.36 7.40
CA GLN A 427 -25.92 29.53 8.26
C GLN A 427 -27.10 29.68 9.25
N PRO A 428 -28.39 29.58 8.85
CA PRO A 428 -29.50 29.66 9.81
C PRO A 428 -29.51 28.51 10.83
N VAL A 429 -28.99 27.33 10.46
CA VAL A 429 -28.85 26.19 11.39
C VAL A 429 -27.75 26.47 12.42
N LEU A 430 -26.63 27.08 12.01
CA LEU A 430 -25.57 27.49 12.93
C LEU A 430 -26.09 28.54 13.93
N ASP A 431 -26.90 29.50 13.47
CA ASP A 431 -27.49 30.51 14.34
C ASP A 431 -28.39 29.89 15.42
N GLU A 432 -29.22 28.91 15.04
CA GLU A 432 -30.03 28.13 15.99
C GLU A 432 -29.15 27.35 16.98
N CYS A 433 -28.14 26.62 16.49
CA CYS A 433 -27.24 25.84 17.34
C CYS A 433 -26.49 26.72 18.34
N ARG A 434 -25.98 27.89 17.90
CA ARG A 434 -25.30 28.84 18.78
C ARG A 434 -26.25 29.41 19.82
N LYS A 435 -27.47 29.78 19.41
CA LYS A 435 -28.50 30.26 20.34
C LYS A 435 -28.82 29.21 21.40
N GLU A 436 -29.01 27.95 21.00
CA GLU A 436 -29.24 26.85 21.94
C GLU A 436 -28.02 26.58 22.85
N GLN A 437 -26.80 26.73 22.35
CA GLN A 437 -25.58 26.63 23.17
C GLN A 437 -25.55 27.72 24.26
N ILE A 438 -25.92 28.96 23.92
CA ILE A 438 -25.88 30.10 24.85
C ILE A 438 -27.06 30.05 25.84
N GLU A 439 -28.28 29.87 25.34
CA GLU A 439 -29.51 29.99 26.14
C GLU A 439 -29.84 28.72 26.92
N ARG A 440 -29.52 27.55 26.37
CA ARG A 440 -29.86 26.24 26.96
C ARG A 440 -28.65 25.44 27.42
N ALA A 441 -27.44 26.02 27.33
CA ALA A 441 -26.19 25.37 27.70
C ALA A 441 -26.00 24.00 27.02
N ILE A 442 -26.45 23.84 25.77
CA ILE A 442 -26.21 22.61 25.01
C ILE A 442 -24.71 22.45 24.75
N ASN A 443 -24.13 21.34 25.20
CA ASN A 443 -22.80 20.90 24.80
C ASN A 443 -22.90 20.19 23.45
N TRP A 444 -22.59 20.90 22.37
CA TRP A 444 -22.58 20.30 21.03
C TRP A 444 -21.39 19.35 20.90
N THR A 445 -21.68 18.20 20.30
CA THR A 445 -20.69 17.21 19.88
C THR A 445 -20.88 16.98 18.39
N PRO A 446 -19.89 16.41 17.66
CA PRO A 446 -20.08 16.05 16.26
C PRO A 446 -21.38 15.26 16.02
N SER A 447 -21.67 14.22 16.81
CA SER A 447 -22.86 13.40 16.62
C SER A 447 -24.19 14.14 16.85
N LYS A 448 -24.29 14.97 17.90
CA LYS A 448 -25.48 15.82 18.14
C LYS A 448 -25.69 16.84 17.03
N PHE A 449 -24.59 17.46 16.58
CA PHE A 449 -24.64 18.45 15.51
C PHE A 449 -25.06 17.80 14.19
N ILE A 450 -24.48 16.65 13.82
CA ILE A 450 -24.86 15.87 12.64
C ILE A 450 -26.34 15.44 12.71
N GLN A 451 -26.82 15.00 13.88
CA GLN A 451 -28.23 14.68 14.06
C GLN A 451 -29.12 15.89 13.74
N ARG A 452 -28.77 17.08 14.25
CA ARG A 452 -29.49 18.32 13.93
C ARG A 452 -29.46 18.64 12.44
N LEU A 453 -28.34 18.43 11.75
CA LEU A 453 -28.25 18.62 10.30
C LEU A 453 -29.19 17.66 9.55
N GLY A 454 -29.24 16.39 9.96
CA GLY A 454 -30.17 15.40 9.41
C GLY A 454 -31.65 15.74 9.65
N GLU A 455 -31.98 16.29 10.82
CA GLU A 455 -33.33 16.82 11.11
C GLU A 455 -33.67 18.05 10.24
N LYS A 456 -32.68 18.91 9.97
CA LYS A 456 -32.88 20.16 9.23
C LYS A 456 -32.90 20.02 7.71
N ILE A 457 -32.23 19.01 7.16
CA ILE A 457 -32.24 18.80 5.70
C ILE A 457 -33.61 18.30 5.21
N ASP A 458 -34.37 17.62 6.08
CA ASP A 458 -35.74 17.12 5.85
C ASP A 458 -35.96 16.52 4.45
N ASN A 459 -34.97 15.76 3.97
CA ASN A 459 -34.97 15.18 2.64
C ASN A 459 -34.71 13.66 2.71
N LYS A 460 -35.67 12.87 2.23
CA LYS A 460 -35.61 11.39 2.22
C LYS A 460 -34.49 10.81 1.36
N GLU A 461 -33.84 11.61 0.53
CA GLU A 461 -32.65 11.18 -0.22
C GLU A 461 -31.38 11.22 0.65
N SER A 462 -31.39 11.90 1.79
CA SER A 462 -30.25 12.02 2.71
C SER A 462 -30.10 10.79 3.60
N VAL A 463 -28.86 10.31 3.74
CA VAL A 463 -28.47 9.32 4.76
C VAL A 463 -28.73 9.88 6.16
N LEU A 464 -28.35 11.14 6.40
CA LEU A 464 -28.43 11.78 7.71
C LEU A 464 -29.88 12.04 8.17
N TYR A 465 -30.78 12.32 7.24
CA TYR A 465 -32.22 12.36 7.51
C TYR A 465 -32.71 11.03 8.09
N TRP A 466 -32.40 9.91 7.42
CA TRP A 466 -32.82 8.61 7.92
C TRP A 466 -32.12 8.21 9.22
N ALA A 467 -30.84 8.59 9.37
CA ALA A 467 -30.11 8.36 10.60
C ALA A 467 -30.77 9.08 11.79
N SER A 468 -31.18 10.34 11.65
CA SER A 468 -31.89 11.07 12.71
C SER A 468 -33.28 10.45 12.98
N HIS A 469 -34.03 10.10 11.94
CA HIS A 469 -35.34 9.46 12.06
C HIS A 469 -35.32 8.11 12.79
N HIS A 470 -34.27 7.31 12.57
CA HIS A 470 -34.10 6.01 13.23
C HIS A 470 -33.24 6.07 14.50
N ARG A 471 -32.79 7.27 14.91
CA ARG A 471 -31.89 7.46 16.05
C ARG A 471 -30.59 6.66 15.92
N ILE A 472 -30.05 6.57 14.72
CA ILE A 472 -28.76 5.97 14.44
C ILE A 472 -27.70 7.07 14.62
N PRO A 473 -26.84 7.01 15.65
CA PRO A 473 -25.83 8.03 15.88
C PRO A 473 -24.77 7.97 14.77
N VAL A 474 -24.34 9.16 14.33
CA VAL A 474 -23.29 9.32 13.32
C VAL A 474 -22.12 10.04 13.98
N PHE A 475 -21.00 9.34 14.14
CA PHE A 475 -19.79 9.90 14.76
C PHE A 475 -18.80 10.37 13.70
N CYS A 476 -18.21 11.55 13.95
CA CYS A 476 -17.15 12.12 13.12
C CYS A 476 -16.17 12.90 14.01
N PRO A 477 -15.10 12.27 14.52
CA PRO A 477 -14.17 12.93 15.45
C PRO A 477 -13.48 14.17 14.85
N ALA A 478 -13.28 14.17 13.52
CA ALA A 478 -12.66 15.25 12.76
C ALA A 478 -13.71 15.96 11.89
N LEU A 479 -14.84 16.37 12.46
CA LEU A 479 -15.93 17.03 11.72
C LEU A 479 -15.53 18.36 11.07
N THR A 480 -14.46 18.99 11.57
CA THR A 480 -13.93 20.25 11.04
C THR A 480 -13.05 20.10 9.80
N ASP A 481 -12.79 18.87 9.33
CA ASP A 481 -11.89 18.59 8.19
C ASP A 481 -12.67 18.53 6.86
N GLY A 482 -13.28 19.64 6.46
CA GLY A 482 -14.12 19.75 5.26
C GLY A 482 -14.83 21.11 5.14
N SER A 483 -15.74 21.22 4.17
CA SER A 483 -16.57 22.42 3.97
C SER A 483 -17.38 22.81 5.22
N LEU A 484 -17.86 21.83 6.01
CA LEU A 484 -18.47 22.11 7.31
C LEU A 484 -17.52 22.86 8.26
N GLY A 485 -16.23 22.52 8.24
CA GLY A 485 -15.20 23.23 8.98
C GLY A 485 -14.99 24.65 8.50
N ASP A 486 -14.98 24.87 7.19
CA ASP A 486 -14.90 26.22 6.59
C ASP A 486 -16.06 27.09 7.05
N MET A 487 -17.28 26.54 7.06
CA MET A 487 -18.46 27.27 7.51
C MET A 487 -18.41 27.60 9.01
N LEU A 488 -18.00 26.65 9.84
CA LEU A 488 -17.78 26.89 11.28
C LEU A 488 -16.69 27.95 11.51
N TYR A 489 -15.65 27.97 10.68
CA TYR A 489 -14.60 28.99 10.72
C TYR A 489 -15.16 30.37 10.38
N PHE A 490 -15.84 30.55 9.25
CA PHE A 490 -16.44 31.84 8.88
C PHE A 490 -17.44 32.32 9.91
N ASP A 491 -18.26 31.41 10.41
CA ASP A 491 -19.24 31.67 11.43
C ASP A 491 -18.62 32.14 12.76
N SER A 492 -17.47 31.57 13.15
CA SER A 492 -16.72 31.96 14.34
C SER A 492 -16.14 33.37 14.28
N LEU A 493 -15.86 33.88 13.07
CA LEU A 493 -15.37 35.25 12.88
C LEU A 493 -16.49 36.30 12.96
N LYS A 494 -17.74 35.90 12.73
CA LYS A 494 -18.91 36.77 12.76
C LYS A 494 -19.47 36.98 14.17
N HIS A 495 -19.06 36.18 15.15
CA HIS A 495 -19.71 36.13 16.47
C HIS A 495 -18.70 36.00 17.62
N ASP A 496 -18.96 36.69 18.74
CA ASP A 496 -18.08 36.66 19.92
C ASP A 496 -18.02 35.27 20.61
N ILE A 497 -19.10 34.48 20.50
CA ILE A 497 -19.21 33.14 21.07
C ILE A 497 -19.33 32.13 19.94
N PRO A 498 -18.25 31.42 19.59
CA PRO A 498 -18.31 30.38 18.56
C PRO A 498 -19.01 29.12 19.09
N ILE A 499 -19.55 28.32 18.16
CA ILE A 499 -20.01 26.96 18.46
C ILE A 499 -18.80 26.11 18.87
N LYS A 500 -18.94 25.34 19.94
CA LYS A 500 -17.92 24.42 20.42
C LYS A 500 -18.37 23.00 20.19
N LEU A 501 -17.51 22.18 19.58
CA LEU A 501 -17.76 20.77 19.36
C LEU A 501 -16.87 19.93 20.29
N ASP A 502 -17.47 19.30 21.28
CA ASP A 502 -16.77 18.41 22.21
C ASP A 502 -16.69 16.98 21.65
N ILE A 503 -15.47 16.51 21.46
CA ILE A 503 -15.18 15.14 20.99
C ILE A 503 -15.10 14.12 22.14
N VAL A 504 -14.92 14.57 23.38
CA VAL A 504 -14.76 13.70 24.56
C VAL A 504 -16.09 13.07 24.94
N GLU A 505 -17.17 13.84 24.87
CA GLU A 505 -18.51 13.28 25.07
C GLU A 505 -18.84 12.25 23.97
N ASP A 506 -18.47 12.51 22.70
CA ASP A 506 -18.73 11.58 21.58
C ASP A 506 -17.94 10.26 21.68
N ILE A 507 -16.66 10.31 22.07
CA ILE A 507 -15.89 9.07 22.28
C ILE A 507 -16.49 8.23 23.42
N ARG A 508 -17.05 8.87 24.45
CA ARG A 508 -17.75 8.15 25.53
C ARG A 508 -19.00 7.46 24.99
N HIS A 509 -19.78 8.13 24.14
CA HIS A 509 -21.00 7.58 23.55
C HIS A 509 -20.70 6.34 22.69
N ILE A 510 -19.78 6.43 21.72
CA ILE A 510 -19.47 5.30 20.84
C ILE A 510 -18.83 4.12 21.59
N ASN A 511 -17.93 4.38 22.53
CA ASN A 511 -17.31 3.32 23.33
C ASN A 511 -18.33 2.63 24.24
N THR A 512 -19.23 3.41 24.87
CA THR A 512 -20.30 2.84 25.72
C THR A 512 -21.27 2.01 24.89
N LEU A 513 -21.58 2.44 23.66
CA LEU A 513 -22.42 1.69 22.73
C LEU A 513 -21.80 0.31 22.42
N ALA A 514 -20.49 0.26 22.16
CA ALA A 514 -19.78 -1.02 21.99
C ALA A 514 -19.80 -1.87 23.28
N VAL A 515 -19.41 -1.31 24.43
CA VAL A 515 -19.35 -2.01 25.73
C VAL A 515 -20.71 -2.60 26.12
N LYS A 516 -21.80 -1.87 25.89
CA LYS A 516 -23.16 -2.29 26.24
C LYS A 516 -23.82 -3.22 25.22
N SER A 517 -23.14 -3.57 24.13
CA SER A 517 -23.65 -4.44 23.06
C SER A 517 -23.46 -5.92 23.38
N VAL A 518 -24.49 -6.74 23.11
CA VAL A 518 -24.46 -8.20 23.29
C VAL A 518 -23.42 -8.82 22.35
N LYS A 519 -23.62 -8.66 21.04
CA LYS A 519 -22.61 -8.88 20.00
C LYS A 519 -22.39 -7.62 19.18
N THR A 520 -21.24 -7.52 18.52
CA THR A 520 -20.99 -6.43 17.57
C THR A 520 -20.53 -6.96 16.21
N GLY A 521 -21.12 -6.40 15.17
CA GLY A 521 -20.70 -6.59 13.79
C GLY A 521 -20.08 -5.30 13.25
N VAL A 522 -18.98 -5.44 12.51
CA VAL A 522 -18.23 -4.31 11.96
C VAL A 522 -18.19 -4.44 10.45
N LEU A 523 -18.74 -3.45 9.74
CA LEU A 523 -18.66 -3.32 8.28
C LEU A 523 -17.97 -2.00 7.95
N ILE A 524 -16.73 -2.07 7.47
CA ILE A 524 -15.91 -0.87 7.19
C ILE A 524 -15.58 -0.80 5.70
N LEU A 525 -15.97 0.31 5.10
CA LEU A 525 -15.81 0.63 3.68
C LEU A 525 -14.74 1.73 3.56
N GLY A 526 -13.52 1.34 3.21
CA GLY A 526 -12.34 2.22 3.21
C GLY A 526 -11.45 2.06 4.46
N GLY A 527 -10.75 3.14 4.84
CA GLY A 527 -9.71 3.14 5.87
C GLY A 527 -9.74 4.39 6.76
N GLY A 528 -8.56 4.83 7.21
CA GLY A 528 -8.37 6.08 7.95
C GLY A 528 -9.01 6.13 9.33
N VAL A 529 -9.37 7.34 9.77
CA VAL A 529 -9.98 7.60 11.08
C VAL A 529 -11.24 6.75 11.28
N VAL A 530 -12.03 6.57 10.23
CA VAL A 530 -13.27 5.79 10.27
C VAL A 530 -13.00 4.34 10.67
N LYS A 531 -12.04 3.70 10.00
CA LYS A 531 -11.64 2.32 10.31
C LYS A 531 -11.16 2.21 11.74
N HIS A 532 -10.22 3.08 12.10
CA HIS A 532 -9.59 3.02 13.41
C HIS A 532 -10.59 3.28 14.54
N HIS A 533 -11.49 4.26 14.39
CA HIS A 533 -12.42 4.68 15.44
C HIS A 533 -13.46 3.60 15.76
N VAL A 534 -14.01 2.93 14.74
CA VAL A 534 -14.93 1.78 14.92
C VAL A 534 -14.24 0.63 15.64
N ASN A 535 -13.03 0.27 15.19
CA ASN A 535 -12.26 -0.80 15.79
C ASN A 535 -11.86 -0.47 17.24
N ASN A 536 -11.48 0.78 17.52
CA ASN A 536 -11.09 1.22 18.85
C ASN A 536 -12.27 1.26 19.83
N ALA A 537 -13.49 1.52 19.37
CA ALA A 537 -14.68 1.35 20.20
C ALA A 537 -14.88 -0.13 20.57
N ASN A 538 -14.66 -1.04 19.61
CA ASN A 538 -14.79 -2.48 19.84
C ASN A 538 -13.66 -3.08 20.69
N LEU A 539 -12.49 -2.44 20.75
CA LEU A 539 -11.44 -2.78 21.71
C LEU A 539 -11.98 -2.76 23.15
N MET A 540 -12.83 -1.78 23.49
CA MET A 540 -13.37 -1.61 24.85
C MET A 540 -14.24 -2.79 25.33
N ARG A 541 -14.65 -3.68 24.42
CA ARG A 541 -15.38 -4.91 24.71
C ARG A 541 -14.59 -6.18 24.40
N ASN A 542 -13.26 -6.07 24.28
CA ASN A 542 -12.34 -7.14 23.88
C ASN A 542 -12.61 -7.68 22.46
N GLY A 543 -13.03 -6.80 21.56
CA GLY A 543 -13.09 -7.04 20.13
C GLY A 543 -14.49 -7.27 19.58
N SER A 544 -14.64 -7.10 18.27
CA SER A 544 -15.87 -7.42 17.53
C SER A 544 -16.06 -8.94 17.34
N ASP A 545 -17.33 -9.35 17.19
CA ASP A 545 -17.72 -10.75 16.96
C ASP A 545 -17.70 -11.11 15.46
N TYR A 546 -17.97 -10.12 14.60
CA TYR A 546 -18.03 -10.25 13.15
C TYR A 546 -17.34 -9.04 12.51
N THR A 547 -16.48 -9.26 11.51
CA THR A 547 -15.76 -8.15 10.86
C THR A 547 -15.64 -8.32 9.34
N VAL A 548 -16.04 -7.30 8.60
CA VAL A 548 -15.88 -7.19 7.15
C VAL A 548 -15.21 -5.87 6.81
N TYR A 549 -14.05 -5.93 6.17
CA TYR A 549 -13.35 -4.78 5.60
C TYR A 549 -13.43 -4.83 4.08
N ILE A 550 -13.74 -3.70 3.45
CA ILE A 550 -13.70 -3.54 1.99
C ILE A 550 -12.93 -2.28 1.70
N ASN A 551 -11.67 -2.42 1.27
CA ASN A 551 -10.80 -1.30 0.96
C ASN A 551 -9.68 -1.69 0.00
N THR A 552 -8.95 -0.70 -0.49
CA THR A 552 -7.81 -0.86 -1.40
C THR A 552 -6.46 -0.73 -0.70
N GLY A 553 -6.44 -0.60 0.63
CA GLY A 553 -5.22 -0.41 1.42
C GLY A 553 -4.37 -1.68 1.44
N GLN A 554 -3.05 -1.50 1.34
CA GLN A 554 -2.07 -2.58 1.30
C GLN A 554 -1.20 -2.54 2.56
N GLU A 555 -0.80 -3.71 3.04
CA GLU A 555 -0.15 -3.85 4.35
C GLU A 555 1.31 -3.36 4.38
N PHE A 556 1.99 -3.34 3.23
CA PHE A 556 3.45 -3.11 3.16
C PHE A 556 3.91 -1.73 3.67
N ASP A 557 3.03 -0.74 3.73
CA ASP A 557 3.34 0.62 4.19
C ASP A 557 3.17 0.81 5.71
N GLY A 558 2.70 -0.23 6.42
CA GLY A 558 2.47 -0.19 7.86
C GLY A 558 1.30 0.70 8.29
N SER A 559 0.40 1.07 7.37
CA SER A 559 -0.75 1.91 7.69
C SER A 559 -1.90 1.12 8.34
N ASP A 560 -2.60 1.70 9.32
CA ASP A 560 -3.84 1.09 9.85
C ASP A 560 -4.87 0.88 8.72
N SER A 561 -4.94 1.78 7.73
CA SER A 561 -5.80 1.63 6.56
C SER A 561 -5.53 0.34 5.78
N GLY A 562 -4.25 -0.01 5.61
CA GLY A 562 -3.78 -1.16 4.84
C GLY A 562 -3.69 -2.47 5.62
N ALA A 563 -3.67 -2.40 6.95
CA ALA A 563 -3.57 -3.56 7.83
C ALA A 563 -4.60 -4.67 7.52
N GLN A 564 -4.17 -5.92 7.69
CA GLN A 564 -5.05 -7.09 7.64
C GLN A 564 -5.93 -7.18 8.90
N PRO A 565 -7.08 -7.87 8.86
CA PRO A 565 -7.88 -8.07 10.06
C PRO A 565 -7.12 -8.77 11.20
N ASP A 566 -6.15 -9.64 10.88
CA ASP A 566 -5.31 -10.33 11.87
C ASP A 566 -4.48 -9.36 12.72
N GLU A 567 -4.01 -8.25 12.15
CA GLU A 567 -3.35 -7.21 12.94
C GLU A 567 -4.29 -6.66 14.01
N ALA A 568 -5.56 -6.40 13.67
CA ALA A 568 -6.56 -5.92 14.63
C ALA A 568 -6.90 -6.96 15.73
N VAL A 569 -6.71 -8.27 15.46
CA VAL A 569 -6.80 -9.33 16.48
C VAL A 569 -5.69 -9.17 17.52
N SER A 570 -4.46 -8.84 17.10
CA SER A 570 -3.32 -8.64 18.01
C SER A 570 -3.56 -7.56 19.07
N TRP A 571 -4.33 -6.52 18.71
CA TRP A 571 -4.72 -5.44 19.61
C TRP A 571 -5.93 -5.77 20.49
N GLY A 572 -6.68 -6.83 20.19
CA GLY A 572 -7.98 -7.10 20.81
C GLY A 572 -9.12 -6.24 20.26
N LYS A 573 -8.93 -5.60 19.10
CA LYS A 573 -9.98 -4.86 18.36
C LYS A 573 -10.95 -5.83 17.66
N ILE A 574 -10.49 -7.03 17.33
CA ILE A 574 -11.27 -8.17 16.84
C ILE A 574 -11.03 -9.37 17.78
N LYS A 575 -12.06 -10.17 18.06
CA LYS A 575 -11.89 -11.37 18.89
C LYS A 575 -11.05 -12.44 18.17
N PRO A 576 -10.18 -13.20 18.85
CA PRO A 576 -9.34 -14.24 18.22
C PRO A 576 -10.07 -15.35 17.46
N LYS A 577 -11.35 -15.61 17.78
CA LYS A 577 -12.19 -16.61 17.11
C LYS A 577 -13.26 -16.00 16.20
N ALA A 578 -13.25 -14.68 16.03
CA ALA A 578 -14.21 -14.02 15.15
C ALA A 578 -13.90 -14.34 13.69
N GLU A 579 -14.95 -14.51 12.89
CA GLU A 579 -14.79 -14.52 11.46
C GLU A 579 -14.52 -13.09 10.99
N ALA A 580 -13.33 -12.86 10.44
CA ALA A 580 -12.92 -11.58 9.90
C ALA A 580 -12.50 -11.72 8.43
N VAL A 581 -13.04 -10.87 7.56
CA VAL A 581 -12.84 -10.95 6.12
C VAL A 581 -12.44 -9.59 5.59
N LYS A 582 -11.40 -9.54 4.75
CA LYS A 582 -11.02 -8.34 3.99
C LYS A 582 -11.16 -8.61 2.50
N VAL A 583 -11.95 -7.78 1.82
CA VAL A 583 -12.05 -7.74 0.36
C VAL A 583 -11.17 -6.60 -0.15
N HIS A 584 -10.10 -6.94 -0.86
CA HIS A 584 -9.22 -5.99 -1.54
C HIS A 584 -9.86 -5.56 -2.86
N ALA A 585 -10.74 -4.57 -2.80
CA ALA A 585 -11.45 -4.05 -3.97
C ALA A 585 -11.87 -2.59 -3.77
N GLU A 586 -12.09 -1.89 -4.87
CA GLU A 586 -12.75 -0.58 -4.87
C GLU A 586 -14.24 -0.79 -4.54
N ALA A 587 -14.75 -0.02 -3.57
CA ALA A 587 -16.05 -0.28 -2.95
C ALA A 587 -17.23 -0.08 -3.91
N THR A 588 -17.14 0.84 -4.89
CA THR A 588 -18.25 1.09 -5.83
C THR A 588 -18.58 -0.13 -6.69
N LEU A 589 -17.64 -1.05 -6.85
CA LEU A 589 -17.83 -2.29 -7.61
C LEU A 589 -18.50 -3.40 -6.80
N VAL A 590 -18.19 -3.51 -5.50
CA VAL A 590 -18.54 -4.71 -4.70
C VAL A 590 -19.65 -4.47 -3.69
N ILE A 591 -19.83 -3.24 -3.20
CA ILE A 591 -20.86 -2.92 -2.20
C ILE A 591 -22.29 -3.07 -2.73
N PRO A 592 -22.62 -2.66 -3.96
CA PRO A 592 -23.95 -2.89 -4.50
C PRO A 592 -24.30 -4.39 -4.55
N LEU A 593 -23.32 -5.24 -4.89
CA LEU A 593 -23.46 -6.70 -4.91
C LEU A 593 -23.62 -7.27 -3.50
N LEU A 594 -22.82 -6.80 -2.54
CA LEU A 594 -22.93 -7.21 -1.15
C LEU A 594 -24.31 -6.86 -0.59
N VAL A 595 -24.79 -5.64 -0.81
CA VAL A 595 -26.12 -5.19 -0.34
C VAL A 595 -27.24 -5.98 -1.01
N ALA A 596 -27.13 -6.26 -2.31
CA ALA A 596 -28.09 -7.09 -3.03
C ALA A 596 -28.21 -8.49 -2.42
N GLU A 597 -27.09 -9.11 -2.04
CA GLU A 597 -27.05 -10.47 -1.50
C GLU A 597 -27.27 -10.55 0.03
N THR A 598 -27.42 -9.42 0.72
CA THR A 598 -27.56 -9.36 2.19
C THR A 598 -28.76 -8.51 2.63
N PHE A 599 -28.54 -7.22 2.85
CA PHE A 599 -29.52 -6.26 3.36
C PHE A 599 -30.79 -6.19 2.51
N ALA A 600 -30.66 -6.13 1.18
CA ALA A 600 -31.81 -6.02 0.28
C ALA A 600 -32.71 -7.26 0.35
N LYS A 601 -32.13 -8.46 0.29
CA LYS A 601 -32.85 -9.73 0.49
C LYS A 601 -33.53 -9.81 1.86
N ARG A 602 -32.92 -9.24 2.90
CA ARG A 602 -33.54 -9.17 4.24
C ARG A 602 -34.79 -8.30 4.23
N VAL A 603 -34.74 -7.14 3.57
CA VAL A 603 -35.90 -6.25 3.44
C VAL A 603 -37.00 -6.91 2.61
N GLU A 604 -36.64 -7.51 1.48
CA GLU A 604 -37.59 -8.20 0.60
C GLU A 604 -38.27 -9.39 1.30
N SER A 605 -37.52 -10.25 1.98
CA SER A 605 -38.09 -11.37 2.74
C SER A 605 -39.01 -10.93 3.87
N LYS A 606 -38.73 -9.79 4.53
CA LYS A 606 -39.64 -9.18 5.52
C LYS A 606 -40.92 -8.63 4.87
N LYS A 607 -40.85 -8.11 3.64
CA LYS A 607 -42.04 -7.67 2.89
C LYS A 607 -42.92 -8.84 2.47
N MET A 608 -42.35 -9.97 2.08
CA MET A 608 -43.11 -11.17 1.69
C MET A 608 -43.81 -11.87 2.88
N LYS A 609 -43.32 -11.65 4.11
CA LYS A 609 -43.91 -12.22 5.34
C LYS A 609 -45.02 -11.35 5.96
N LYS A 610 -45.16 -10.10 5.52
CA LYS A 610 -46.24 -9.18 5.91
C LYS A 610 -47.35 -9.22 4.88
#